data_AF-A0A8R1HPL9-F1
#
_entry.id   AF-A0A8R1HPL9-F1
#
_cell.length_a   1.000
_cell.length_b   1.000
_cell.length_c   1.000
_cell.angle_alpha   90.00
_cell.angle_beta   90.00
_cell.angle_gamma   90.00
#
_symmetry.space_group_name_H-M   'P 1'
#
loop_
_entity.id
_entity.type
_entity.pdbx_description
1 polymer ?
#
loop_
_entity_poly.entity_id
_entity_poly.type
_entity_poly.pdbx_seq_one_letter_code
_entity_poly.pdbx_strand_id
1 'polypeptide(L)'
;MGNSVIETAWECGVNIVANPNIGWVVDCYTHALFSWWPRLRYCPGWDAIFMFIPLSVFPTALQDWILVGLYRLSPGPSLTPAALVEKQKSARKVQWAQLLSQLAIIPLLYTIFFVKNSQKQNVSEAGAHHNVTVVE
;
A
#
# COMPACT_ATOMS: atom_id res chain seq x y z
N MET A 1 -16.27 -20.89 10.50
CA MET A 1 -14.91 -21.46 10.56
C MET A 1 -13.96 -20.29 10.33
N GLY A 2 -13.43 -19.68 11.39
CA GLY A 2 -12.57 -18.51 11.27
C GLY A 2 -11.14 -18.97 11.04
N ASN A 3 -10.53 -18.51 9.96
CA ASN A 3 -9.13 -18.83 9.64
C ASN A 3 -8.26 -18.42 10.83
N SER A 4 -7.32 -19.28 11.20
CA SER A 4 -6.40 -19.01 12.30
C SER A 4 -5.53 -17.80 11.95
N VAL A 5 -5.08 -17.07 12.97
CA VAL A 5 -4.18 -15.90 12.79
C VAL A 5 -2.89 -16.30 12.05
N ILE A 6 -2.50 -17.56 12.15
CA ILE A 6 -1.33 -18.12 11.45
C ILE A 6 -1.61 -18.27 9.95
N GLU A 7 -2.79 -18.76 9.58
CA GLU A 7 -3.20 -18.89 8.17
C GLU A 7 -3.25 -17.52 7.48
N THR A 8 -3.77 -16.48 8.14
CA THR A 8 -3.81 -15.13 7.57
C THR A 8 -2.42 -14.50 7.46
N ALA A 9 -1.54 -14.72 8.45
CA ALA A 9 -0.15 -14.27 8.38
C ALA A 9 0.60 -14.92 7.20
N TRP A 10 0.38 -16.21 7.02
CA TRP A 10 0.97 -16.99 5.93
C TRP A 10 0.49 -16.49 4.57
N GLU A 11 -0.83 -16.33 4.39
CA GLU A 11 -1.41 -15.82 3.15
C GLU A 11 -0.90 -14.42 2.79
N CYS A 12 -0.78 -13.52 3.77
CA CYS A 12 -0.21 -12.18 3.54
C CYS A 12 1.26 -12.23 3.07
N GLY A 13 2.10 -13.07 3.68
CA GLY A 13 3.51 -13.20 3.30
C GLY A 13 3.68 -13.75 1.87
N VAL A 14 2.92 -14.80 1.53
CA VAL A 14 2.93 -15.39 0.19
C VAL A 14 2.46 -14.37 -0.85
N ASN A 15 1.42 -13.60 -0.56
CA ASN A 15 0.86 -12.63 -1.50
C ASN A 15 1.77 -11.40 -1.76
N ILE A 16 2.74 -11.12 -0.87
CA ILE A 16 3.73 -10.04 -1.07
C ILE A 16 4.82 -10.47 -2.06
N VAL A 17 5.20 -11.74 -2.05
CA VAL A 17 6.31 -12.26 -2.86
C VAL A 17 5.79 -12.82 -4.19
N ALA A 18 4.66 -13.54 -4.15
CA ALA A 18 4.16 -14.25 -5.32
C ALA A 18 3.57 -13.32 -6.38
N ASN A 19 3.90 -13.59 -7.64
CA ASN A 19 3.23 -12.95 -8.76
C ASN A 19 1.79 -13.51 -8.92
N PRO A 20 0.76 -12.66 -9.03
CA PRO A 20 -0.63 -13.13 -9.14
C PRO A 20 -0.95 -13.84 -10.45
N ASN A 21 -0.10 -13.71 -11.48
CA ASN A 21 -0.33 -14.33 -12.79
C ASN A 21 0.22 -15.75 -12.86
N ILE A 22 -0.65 -16.74 -12.60
CA ILE A 22 -0.33 -18.17 -12.71
C ILE A 22 -0.14 -18.65 -14.16
N GLY A 23 -0.53 -17.86 -15.17
CA GLY A 23 -0.48 -18.25 -16.58
C GLY A 23 0.93 -18.57 -17.06
N TRP A 24 1.94 -17.84 -16.57
CA TRP A 24 3.33 -18.05 -16.94
C TRP A 24 3.88 -19.41 -16.54
N VAL A 25 3.37 -19.97 -15.44
CA VAL A 25 3.72 -21.31 -14.99
C VAL A 25 3.13 -22.35 -15.96
N VAL A 26 1.86 -22.17 -16.32
CA VAL A 26 1.14 -23.05 -17.25
C VAL A 26 1.77 -23.02 -18.64
N ASP A 27 2.18 -21.85 -19.14
CA ASP A 27 2.85 -21.70 -20.43
C ASP A 27 4.22 -22.41 -20.44
N CYS A 28 4.98 -22.29 -19.35
CA CYS A 28 6.25 -23.01 -19.20
C CYS A 28 6.04 -24.52 -19.23
N TYR A 29 5.03 -25.03 -18.52
CA TYR A 29 4.70 -26.46 -18.54
C TYR A 29 4.25 -26.93 -19.92
N THR A 30 3.40 -26.16 -20.59
CA THR A 30 2.90 -26.48 -21.92
C THR A 30 4.05 -26.54 -22.92
N HIS A 31 4.99 -25.59 -22.86
CA HIS A 31 6.18 -25.62 -23.69
C HIS A 31 7.09 -26.83 -23.34
N ALA A 32 7.28 -27.14 -22.05
CA ALA A 32 8.12 -28.26 -21.64
C ALA A 32 7.58 -29.62 -22.11
N LEU A 33 6.26 -29.80 -22.09
CA LEU A 33 5.62 -31.07 -22.44
C LEU A 33 5.50 -31.30 -23.95
N PHE A 34 5.28 -30.25 -24.73
CA PHE A 34 4.94 -30.38 -26.16
C PHE A 34 6.00 -29.85 -27.12
N SER A 35 7.08 -29.23 -26.64
CA SER A 35 8.12 -28.70 -27.53
C SER A 35 9.05 -29.79 -28.06
N TRP A 36 9.49 -29.63 -29.30
CA TRP A 36 10.50 -30.49 -29.92
C TRP A 36 11.90 -30.28 -29.31
N TRP A 37 12.15 -29.11 -28.72
CA TRP A 37 13.40 -28.74 -28.05
C TRP A 37 13.11 -28.15 -26.65
N PRO A 38 12.87 -29.00 -25.64
CA PRO A 38 12.61 -28.54 -24.30
C PRO A 38 13.86 -27.90 -23.68
N ARG A 39 13.66 -26.84 -22.90
CA ARG A 39 14.76 -26.18 -22.17
C ARG A 39 15.12 -26.97 -20.92
N LEU A 40 16.42 -27.05 -20.61
CA LEU A 40 16.90 -27.72 -19.39
C LEU A 40 16.46 -27.00 -18.10
N ARG A 41 16.19 -25.69 -18.16
CA ARG A 41 15.67 -24.89 -17.03
C ARG A 41 14.58 -23.94 -17.50
N TYR A 42 13.42 -24.05 -16.85
CA TYR A 42 12.30 -23.12 -17.00
C TYR A 42 12.20 -22.26 -15.74
N CYS A 43 12.16 -20.94 -15.91
CA CYS A 43 12.01 -19.98 -14.81
C CYS A 43 10.70 -19.22 -15.04
N PRO A 44 9.57 -19.71 -14.50
CA PRO A 44 8.27 -19.08 -14.73
C PRO A 44 8.15 -17.79 -13.93
N GLY A 45 8.12 -16.68 -14.65
CA GLY A 45 7.84 -15.36 -14.09
C GLY A 45 9.04 -14.54 -13.63
N TRP A 46 8.77 -13.25 -13.41
CA TRP A 46 9.78 -12.26 -13.06
C TRP A 46 10.35 -12.45 -11.66
N ASP A 47 9.53 -12.87 -10.71
CA ASP A 47 9.96 -13.20 -9.35
C ASP A 47 11.01 -14.33 -9.35
N ALA A 48 10.78 -15.38 -10.15
CA ALA A 48 11.75 -16.47 -10.32
C ALA A 48 13.11 -15.95 -10.83
N ILE A 49 13.09 -15.05 -11.82
CA ILE A 49 14.32 -14.56 -12.46
C ILE A 49 15.06 -13.53 -11.60
N PHE A 50 14.34 -12.57 -11.01
CA PHE A 50 14.95 -11.45 -10.29
C PHE A 50 15.16 -11.72 -8.80
N MET A 51 14.40 -12.62 -8.19
CA MET A 51 14.54 -12.96 -6.78
C MET A 51 15.18 -14.32 -6.59
N PHE A 52 14.61 -15.39 -7.16
CA PHE A 52 15.04 -16.75 -6.84
C PHE A 52 16.38 -17.17 -7.48
N ILE A 53 16.64 -16.80 -8.74
CA ILE A 53 17.92 -17.09 -9.41
C ILE A 53 19.11 -16.42 -8.68
N PRO A 54 19.12 -15.09 -8.43
CA PRO A 54 20.24 -14.48 -7.74
C PRO A 54 20.38 -15.00 -6.31
N LEU A 55 19.26 -15.23 -5.61
CA LEU A 55 19.28 -15.83 -4.28
C LEU A 55 20.02 -17.18 -4.30
N SER A 56 19.78 -18.04 -5.29
CA SER A 56 20.45 -19.36 -5.39
C SER A 56 21.96 -19.30 -5.60
N VAL A 57 22.48 -18.18 -6.12
CA VAL A 57 23.92 -17.99 -6.40
C VAL A 57 24.62 -17.22 -5.27
N PHE A 58 23.87 -16.45 -4.46
CA PHE A 58 24.44 -15.73 -3.32
C PHE A 58 24.91 -16.67 -2.18
N PRO A 59 25.97 -16.29 -1.43
CA PRO A 59 26.44 -17.07 -0.28
C PRO A 59 25.40 -17.11 0.84
N THR A 60 25.43 -18.18 1.64
CA THR A 60 24.46 -18.45 2.73
C THR A 60 24.30 -17.30 3.71
N ALA A 61 25.38 -16.58 4.03
CA ALA A 61 25.29 -15.40 4.89
C ALA A 61 24.41 -14.29 4.31
N LEU A 62 24.47 -14.03 3.00
CA LEU A 62 23.60 -13.02 2.37
C LEU A 62 22.15 -13.49 2.28
N GLN A 63 21.93 -14.79 1.99
CA GLN A 63 20.59 -15.37 2.01
C GLN A 63 19.91 -15.17 3.36
N ASP A 64 20.58 -15.50 4.47
CA ASP A 64 20.02 -15.36 5.82
C ASP A 64 19.66 -13.91 6.14
N TRP A 65 20.48 -12.94 5.71
CA TRP A 65 20.19 -11.52 5.91
C TRP A 65 18.98 -11.04 5.10
N ILE A 66 18.85 -11.50 3.86
CA ILE A 66 17.67 -11.22 3.02
C ILE A 66 16.42 -11.85 3.62
N LEU A 67 16.51 -13.10 4.09
CA LEU A 67 15.40 -13.80 4.73
C LEU A 67 14.96 -13.07 6.00
N VAL A 68 15.91 -12.69 6.87
CA VAL A 68 15.64 -11.91 8.08
C VAL A 68 15.04 -10.55 7.74
N GLY A 69 15.54 -9.88 6.70
CA GLY A 69 14.96 -8.62 6.21
C GLY A 69 13.54 -8.78 5.71
N LEU A 70 13.27 -9.82 4.92
CA LEU A 70 11.95 -10.14 4.39
C LEU A 70 10.97 -10.50 5.51
N TYR A 71 11.38 -11.31 6.49
CA TYR A 71 10.57 -11.61 7.67
C TYR A 71 10.30 -10.39 8.55
N ARG A 72 11.21 -9.41 8.57
CA ARG A 72 10.98 -8.13 9.26
C ARG A 72 10.02 -7.22 8.51
N LEU A 73 9.99 -7.30 7.19
CA LEU A 73 9.08 -6.54 6.34
C LEU A 73 7.71 -7.20 6.21
N SER A 74 7.62 -8.50 6.42
CA SER A 74 6.37 -9.25 6.39
C SER A 74 5.44 -8.69 7.48
N PRO A 75 4.33 -8.01 7.12
CA PRO A 75 3.34 -7.51 8.06
C PRO A 75 2.45 -8.68 8.48
N GLY A 76 3.05 -9.71 9.06
CA GLY A 76 2.30 -10.74 9.75
C GLY A 76 1.62 -10.10 10.96
N PRO A 77 0.35 -10.43 11.28
CA PRO A 77 -0.19 -10.15 12.60
C PRO A 77 0.81 -10.68 13.62
N SER A 78 1.21 -9.85 14.57
CA SER A 78 2.28 -10.21 15.50
C SER A 78 1.92 -11.55 16.15
N LEU A 79 2.74 -12.57 15.95
CA LEU A 79 2.67 -13.83 16.71
C LEU A 79 3.22 -13.58 18.12
N THR A 80 2.77 -12.50 18.76
CA THR A 80 3.06 -12.26 20.16
C THR A 80 2.34 -13.36 20.92
N PRO A 81 3.07 -14.21 21.68
CA PRO A 81 2.41 -15.15 22.55
C PRO A 81 1.48 -14.33 23.47
N ALA A 82 0.23 -14.76 23.65
CA ALA A 82 -0.77 -14.03 24.42
C ALA A 82 -0.26 -13.60 25.82
N ALA A 83 0.71 -14.33 26.37
CA ALA A 83 1.43 -14.02 27.60
C ALA A 83 2.20 -12.67 27.60
N LEU A 84 2.65 -12.16 26.44
CA LEU A 84 3.35 -10.88 26.32
C LEU A 84 2.41 -9.70 26.02
N VAL A 85 1.19 -9.97 25.54
CA VAL A 85 0.20 -8.94 25.18
C VAL A 85 -0.27 -8.15 26.41
N GLU A 86 -0.38 -8.80 27.56
CA GLU A 86 -0.90 -8.17 28.78
C GLU A 86 -0.02 -6.99 29.25
N LYS A 87 1.29 -7.02 28.98
CA LYS A 87 2.23 -5.99 29.45
C LYS A 87 2.22 -4.71 28.60
N GLN A 88 1.71 -4.75 27.36
CA GLN A 88 1.78 -3.64 26.39
C GLN A 88 0.62 -2.64 26.50
N LYS A 89 -0.53 -3.03 27.07
CA LYS A 89 -1.71 -2.15 27.17
C LYS A 89 -1.50 -0.91 28.05
N SER A 90 -0.50 -0.92 28.93
CA SER A 90 -0.22 0.18 29.87
C SER A 90 0.62 1.33 29.28
N ALA A 91 1.11 1.22 28.04
CA ALA A 91 1.90 2.27 27.39
C ALA A 91 1.13 2.92 26.23
N ARG A 92 -0.09 3.42 26.49
CA ARG A 92 -0.82 4.25 25.53
C ARG A 92 -0.14 5.61 25.41
N LYS A 93 0.88 5.70 24.55
CA LYS A 93 1.45 6.99 24.15
C LYS A 93 0.40 7.76 23.37
N VAL A 94 0.00 8.90 23.92
CA VAL A 94 -0.96 9.81 23.29
C VAL A 94 -0.36 10.28 21.97
N GLN A 95 -1.10 10.02 20.89
CA GLN A 95 -0.73 10.34 19.51
C GLN A 95 -0.99 11.83 19.26
N TRP A 96 -0.23 12.69 19.94
CA TRP A 96 -0.33 14.16 19.85
C TRP A 96 -0.23 14.68 18.41
N ALA A 97 0.45 13.94 17.53
CA ALA A 97 0.52 14.23 16.10
C ALA A 97 -0.84 14.19 15.37
N GLN A 98 -1.76 13.31 15.79
CA GLN A 98 -3.13 13.25 15.23
C GLN A 98 -3.99 14.45 15.66
N LEU A 99 -3.76 14.99 16.86
CA LEU A 99 -4.44 16.20 17.32
C LEU A 99 -3.91 17.46 16.62
N LEU A 100 -2.60 17.51 16.35
CA LEU A 100 -1.97 18.64 15.66
C LEU A 100 -2.38 18.73 14.17
N SER A 101 -2.61 17.59 13.49
CA SER A 101 -3.09 17.62 12.10
C SER A 101 -4.52 18.16 11.97
N GLN A 102 -5.35 18.00 13.00
CA GLN A 102 -6.73 18.52 13.01
C GLN A 102 -6.78 20.04 13.16
N LEU A 103 -5.80 20.66 13.83
CA LEU A 103 -5.79 22.11 14.05
C LEU A 103 -5.49 22.91 12.76
N ALA A 104 -4.79 22.33 11.78
CA ALA A 104 -4.43 23.00 10.52
C ALA A 104 -5.62 23.21 9.56
N ILE A 105 -6.73 22.49 9.75
CA ILE A 105 -7.94 22.58 8.92
C ILE A 105 -8.72 23.87 9.21
N ILE A 106 -8.70 24.33 10.46
CA ILE A 106 -9.45 25.50 10.93
C ILE A 106 -9.04 26.80 10.21
N PRO A 107 -7.75 27.17 10.11
CA PRO A 107 -7.35 28.40 9.41
C PRO A 107 -7.63 28.33 7.90
N LEU A 108 -7.54 27.15 7.28
CA LEU A 108 -7.81 26.95 5.86
C LEU A 108 -9.32 27.12 5.55
N LEU A 109 -10.19 26.63 6.43
CA LEU A 109 -11.64 26.85 6.32
C LEU A 109 -12.03 28.31 6.54
N TYR A 110 -11.35 29.00 7.46
CA TYR A 110 -11.57 30.43 7.71
C TYR A 110 -11.20 31.29 6.50
N THR A 111 -10.06 31.02 5.84
CA THR A 111 -9.67 31.76 4.62
C THR A 111 -10.61 31.50 3.45
N ILE A 112 -11.07 30.26 3.26
CA ILE A 112 -12.06 29.94 2.22
C ILE A 112 -13.41 30.63 2.50
N PHE A 113 -13.89 30.61 3.74
CA PHE A 113 -15.13 31.29 4.11
C PHE A 113 -15.04 32.81 3.90
N PHE A 114 -13.93 33.42 4.32
CA PHE A 114 -13.70 34.85 4.16
C PHE A 114 -13.65 35.28 2.68
N VAL A 115 -12.87 34.54 1.86
CA VAL A 115 -12.79 34.79 0.41
C VAL A 115 -14.15 34.64 -0.28
N LYS A 116 -14.91 33.60 0.08
CA LYS A 116 -16.24 33.38 -0.48
C LYS A 116 -17.21 34.51 -0.11
N ASN A 117 -17.08 35.06 1.10
CA ASN A 117 -17.90 36.20 1.52
C ASN A 117 -17.51 37.50 0.79
N SER A 118 -16.22 37.72 0.51
CA SER A 118 -15.76 38.85 -0.34
C SER A 118 -16.31 38.78 -1.77
N GLN A 119 -16.32 37.61 -2.40
CA GLN A 119 -16.85 37.49 -3.77
C GLN A 119 -18.35 37.76 -3.87
N LYS A 120 -19.11 37.49 -2.80
CA LYS A 120 -20.54 37.77 -2.77
C LYS A 120 -20.85 39.26 -2.82
N GLN A 121 -19.96 40.12 -2.30
CA GLN A 121 -20.09 41.58 -2.41
C GLN A 121 -19.76 42.08 -3.82
N ASN A 122 -18.67 41.59 -4.42
CA ASN A 122 -18.23 42.01 -5.76
C ASN A 122 -19.24 41.66 -6.87
N VAL A 123 -19.94 40.52 -6.75
CA VAL A 123 -20.97 40.10 -7.74
C VAL A 123 -22.27 40.91 -7.58
N SER A 124 -22.61 41.33 -6.36
CA SER A 124 -23.77 42.21 -6.14
C SER A 124 -23.56 43.63 -6.70
N GLU A 125 -22.32 44.13 -6.72
CA GLU A 125 -22.00 45.43 -7.35
C GLU A 125 -21.91 45.32 -8.89
N ALA A 126 -21.41 44.21 -9.44
CA ALA A 126 -21.33 43.99 -10.89
C ALA A 126 -22.69 43.70 -11.57
N GLY A 127 -23.67 43.18 -10.83
CA GLY A 127 -25.02 42.90 -11.34
C GLY A 127 -25.95 44.12 -11.44
N ALA A 128 -25.57 45.26 -10.84
CA ALA A 128 -26.42 46.45 -10.77
C ALA A 128 -26.24 47.42 -11.96
N HIS A 129 -25.27 47.20 -12.85
CA HIS A 129 -24.88 48.18 -13.87
C HIS A 129 -25.25 47.83 -15.33
N HIS A 130 -26.03 46.78 -15.59
CA HIS A 130 -26.38 46.37 -16.98
C HIS A 130 -27.87 46.39 -17.33
N ASN A 131 -28.73 47.08 -16.57
CA ASN A 131 -30.16 47.12 -16.88
C ASN A 131 -30.80 48.52 -16.82
N VAL A 132 -30.07 49.57 -17.20
CA VAL A 132 -30.68 50.89 -17.38
C VAL A 132 -30.20 51.54 -18.67
N THR A 133 -31.18 51.99 -19.46
CA THR A 133 -31.18 52.81 -20.68
C THR A 133 -30.90 52.16 -22.04
N VAL A 134 -31.92 51.50 -22.61
CA VAL A 134 -32.37 51.81 -23.99
C VAL A 134 -33.89 51.98 -23.96
N VAL A 135 -34.33 53.19 -23.60
CA VAL A 135 -35.63 53.76 -23.94
C VAL A 135 -35.38 55.24 -24.16
N GLU A 136 -35.22 55.64 -25.43
CA GLU A 136 -35.82 56.81 -26.10
C GLU A 136 -35.26 56.89 -27.53
#